data_AF-A0A6S7JQ35-F1
#
_entry.id   AF-A0A6S7JQ35-F1
#
_cell.length_a   1.000
_cell.length_b   1.000
_cell.length_c   1.000
_cell.angle_alpha   90.00
_cell.angle_beta   90.00
_cell.angle_gamma   90.00
#
_symmetry.space_group_name_H-M   'P 1'
#
loop_
_entity.id
_entity.type
_entity.pdbx_description
1 polymer ?
#
loop_
_entity_poly.entity_id
_entity_poly.type
_entity_poly.pdbx_seq_one_letter_code
_entity_poly.pdbx_strand_id
1 'polypeptide(L)'
;MGPAITEKLATIINKRWSEKLSDQKLKEKRDQHPRPDNCDRLVAPRINPEIWARIDHTAKQLDLRASTNQANLAKAGVVLAKSTDKLLSLYQKDSKPEYRELITLNTDALALLGHASCEMSQRRRETLKPHLNKEYTTLCASHVPVTSLLFGDDLQGRLTNIRATNKVSNTISDARKQYKNTQQWRPRSDYDKKHFLSKGPRQRQKPPPPRKPNQWNRNRKNQ
;
A
#
# COMPACT_ATOMS: atom_id res chain seq x y z
N MET A 1 3.86 -8.98 30.59
CA MET A 1 5.20 -8.60 30.10
C MET A 1 6.13 -9.79 30.33
N GLY A 2 7.13 -9.99 29.46
CA GLY A 2 8.10 -11.09 29.60
C GLY A 2 9.18 -10.81 30.66
N PRO A 3 10.04 -11.81 30.97
CA PRO A 3 11.14 -11.65 31.92
C PRO A 3 12.17 -10.63 31.45
N ALA A 4 12.91 -10.05 32.40
CA ALA A 4 13.97 -9.08 32.11
C ALA A 4 15.17 -9.76 31.43
N ILE A 5 15.69 -9.11 30.40
CA ILE A 5 16.99 -9.44 29.79
C ILE A 5 18.12 -8.69 30.51
N THR A 6 19.38 -9.05 30.23
CA THR A 6 20.55 -8.36 30.79
C THR A 6 20.48 -6.86 30.52
N GLU A 7 20.73 -6.05 31.54
CA GLU A 7 20.63 -4.57 31.49
C GLU A 7 21.43 -3.97 30.33
N LYS A 8 22.68 -4.42 30.12
CA LYS A 8 23.53 -3.98 29.01
C LYS A 8 22.85 -4.17 27.64
N LEU A 9 22.18 -5.30 27.43
CA LEU A 9 21.47 -5.59 26.19
C LEU A 9 20.21 -4.71 26.07
N ALA A 10 19.46 -4.54 27.15
CA ALA A 10 18.29 -3.66 27.19
C ALA A 10 18.66 -2.22 26.81
N THR A 11 19.75 -1.67 27.36
CA THR A 11 20.25 -0.33 27.01
C THR A 11 20.55 -0.21 25.52
N ILE A 12 21.20 -1.21 24.93
CA ILE A 12 21.52 -1.21 23.50
C ILE A 12 20.24 -1.25 22.67
N ILE A 13 19.29 -2.13 22.99
CA ILE A 13 18.02 -2.26 22.28
C ILE A 13 17.24 -0.95 22.35
N ASN A 14 17.05 -0.38 23.55
CA ASN A 14 16.30 0.85 23.74
C ASN A 14 16.89 2.01 22.94
N LYS A 15 18.22 2.14 22.93
CA LYS A 15 18.92 3.15 22.11
C LYS A 15 18.71 2.92 20.61
N ARG A 16 18.74 1.68 20.14
CA ARG A 16 18.59 1.35 18.72
C ARG A 16 17.16 1.52 18.20
N TRP A 17 16.18 1.44 19.09
CA TRP A 17 14.77 1.69 18.75
C TRP A 17 14.38 3.17 18.83
N SER A 18 15.20 4.03 19.45
CA SER A 18 14.97 5.48 19.53
C SER A 18 15.78 6.29 18.52
N GLU A 19 16.98 5.81 18.12
CA GLU A 19 17.90 6.56 17.26
C GLU A 19 18.07 5.91 15.88
N LYS A 20 18.00 6.74 14.82
CA LYS A 20 18.33 6.29 13.46
C LYS A 20 19.83 6.13 13.29
N LEU A 21 20.22 5.13 12.50
CA LEU A 21 21.58 5.03 11.97
C LEU A 21 21.81 6.14 10.93
N SER A 22 23.05 6.62 10.82
CA SER A 22 23.44 7.44 9.66
C SER A 22 23.39 6.62 8.38
N ASP A 23 23.15 7.27 7.24
CA ASP A 23 23.03 6.58 5.95
C ASP A 23 24.27 5.75 5.60
N GLN A 24 25.47 6.26 5.93
CA GLN A 24 26.72 5.54 5.75
C GLN A 24 26.76 4.24 6.58
N LYS A 25 26.47 4.31 7.89
CA LYS A 25 26.47 3.14 8.77
C LYS A 25 25.40 2.12 8.38
N LEU A 26 24.24 2.61 7.93
CA LEU A 26 23.18 1.74 7.43
C LEU A 26 23.63 1.00 6.17
N LYS A 27 24.26 1.72 5.23
CA LYS A 27 24.80 1.13 4.00
C LYS A 27 25.86 0.06 4.30
N GLU A 28 26.83 0.39 5.16
CA GLU A 28 27.85 -0.56 5.61
C GLU A 28 27.23 -1.85 6.18
N LYS A 29 26.20 -1.73 7.02
CA LYS A 29 25.47 -2.89 7.58
C LYS A 29 24.73 -3.69 6.51
N ARG A 30 24.16 -3.05 5.50
CA ARG A 30 23.46 -3.73 4.39
C ARG A 30 24.44 -4.51 3.50
N ASP A 31 25.61 -3.94 3.24
CA ASP A 31 26.63 -4.49 2.34
C ASP A 31 27.37 -5.68 2.99
N GLN A 32 27.56 -5.66 4.32
CA GLN A 32 28.12 -6.78 5.11
C GLN A 32 27.31 -8.08 5.00
N HIS A 33 26.04 -7.99 4.63
CA HIS A 33 25.12 -9.12 4.63
C HIS A 33 24.54 -9.33 3.22
N PRO A 34 25.32 -9.91 2.28
CA PRO A 34 24.79 -10.32 0.99
C PRO A 34 23.70 -11.38 1.18
N ARG A 35 22.69 -11.34 0.30
CA ARG A 35 21.57 -12.27 0.30
C ARG A 35 22.09 -13.66 -0.16
N PRO A 36 21.73 -14.76 0.51
CA PRO A 36 22.05 -16.11 0.04
C PRO A 36 21.37 -16.43 -1.30
N ASP A 37 22.02 -17.23 -2.15
CA ASP A 37 21.56 -17.51 -3.51
C ASP A 37 20.26 -18.33 -3.55
N ASN A 38 20.03 -19.20 -2.57
CA ASN A 38 18.79 -19.98 -2.45
C ASN A 38 17.61 -19.21 -1.83
N CYS A 39 17.78 -17.92 -1.51
CA CYS A 39 16.80 -17.10 -0.80
C CYS A 39 16.19 -16.00 -1.71
N ASP A 40 15.69 -16.38 -2.88
CA ASP A 40 15.23 -15.42 -3.91
C ASP A 40 14.14 -14.45 -3.46
N ARG A 41 13.26 -14.91 -2.56
CA ARG A 41 12.14 -14.12 -2.05
C ARG A 41 12.53 -13.18 -0.91
N LEU A 42 13.74 -13.28 -0.39
CA LEU A 42 14.24 -12.46 0.71
C LEU A 42 14.76 -11.10 0.19
N VAL A 43 13.88 -10.36 -0.47
CA VAL A 43 14.17 -9.08 -1.11
C VAL A 43 12.94 -8.18 -1.06
N ALA A 44 13.13 -6.86 -1.14
CA ALA A 44 12.03 -5.94 -1.39
C ALA A 44 11.60 -6.04 -2.86
N PRO A 45 10.33 -6.37 -3.16
CA PRO A 45 9.85 -6.44 -4.53
C PRO A 45 9.91 -5.08 -5.21
N ARG A 46 10.29 -5.06 -6.49
CA ARG A 46 10.28 -3.84 -7.30
C ARG A 46 8.91 -3.66 -7.95
N ILE A 47 8.48 -2.42 -8.16
CA ILE A 47 7.33 -2.18 -9.04
C ILE A 47 7.69 -2.66 -10.45
N ASN A 48 6.76 -3.36 -11.10
CA ASN A 48 6.90 -3.80 -12.49
C ASN A 48 7.23 -2.61 -13.41
N PRO A 49 8.23 -2.70 -14.31
CA PRO A 49 8.67 -1.58 -15.15
C PRO A 49 7.54 -0.89 -15.92
N GLU A 50 6.56 -1.66 -16.39
CA GLU A 50 5.41 -1.16 -17.14
C GLU A 50 4.51 -0.26 -16.30
N ILE A 51 4.33 -0.59 -15.02
CA ILE A 51 3.57 0.23 -14.06
C ILE A 51 4.42 1.41 -13.62
N TRP A 52 5.70 1.18 -13.32
CA TRP A 52 6.64 2.22 -12.91
C TRP A 52 6.73 3.36 -13.94
N ALA A 53 6.73 3.03 -15.23
CA ALA A 53 6.77 4.02 -16.31
C ALA A 53 5.52 4.93 -16.36
N ARG A 54 4.39 4.48 -15.78
CA ARG A 54 3.08 5.14 -15.92
C ARG A 54 2.59 5.88 -14.68
N ILE A 55 3.08 5.53 -13.49
CA ILE A 55 2.74 6.24 -12.25
C ILE A 55 3.46 7.60 -12.17
N ASP A 56 2.84 8.56 -11.50
CA ASP A 56 3.38 9.90 -11.31
C ASP A 56 4.57 9.94 -10.33
N HIS A 57 5.27 11.07 -10.32
CA HIS A 57 6.46 11.26 -9.51
C HIS A 57 6.20 11.17 -8.00
N THR A 58 5.05 11.62 -7.52
CA THR A 58 4.69 11.57 -6.10
C THR A 58 4.52 10.12 -5.65
N ALA A 59 3.80 9.31 -6.45
CA ALA A 59 3.67 7.88 -6.21
C ALA A 59 5.02 7.16 -6.18
N LYS A 60 5.93 7.49 -7.12
CA LYS A 60 7.29 6.95 -7.15
C LYS A 60 8.07 7.27 -5.87
N GLN A 61 8.05 8.51 -5.41
CA GLN A 61 8.75 8.90 -4.19
C GLN A 61 8.22 8.17 -2.95
N LEU A 62 6.90 8.04 -2.85
CA LEU A 62 6.27 7.35 -1.74
C LEU A 62 6.62 5.86 -1.73
N ASP A 63 6.57 5.20 -2.90
CA ASP A 63 6.97 3.80 -3.02
C ASP A 63 8.46 3.59 -2.74
N LEU A 64 9.36 4.47 -3.21
CA LEU A 64 10.80 4.33 -2.94
C LEU A 64 11.11 4.34 -1.44
N ARG A 65 10.42 5.19 -0.66
CA ARG A 65 10.56 5.21 0.80
C ARG A 65 10.06 3.90 1.42
N ALA A 66 8.88 3.43 1.00
CA ALA A 66 8.32 2.17 1.49
C ALA A 66 9.19 0.95 1.11
N SER A 67 9.66 0.89 -0.13
CA SER A 67 10.56 -0.14 -0.64
C SER A 67 11.91 -0.12 0.08
N THR A 68 12.42 1.05 0.45
CA THR A 68 13.66 1.16 1.24
C THR A 68 13.50 0.57 2.64
N ASN A 69 12.34 0.79 3.27
CA ASN A 69 12.01 0.19 4.56
C ASN A 69 11.87 -1.32 4.44
N GLN A 70 11.19 -1.81 3.40
CA GLN A 70 11.05 -3.24 3.15
C GLN A 70 12.41 -3.89 2.85
N ALA A 71 13.34 -3.18 2.20
CA ALA A 71 14.69 -3.67 1.96
C ALA A 71 15.51 -3.78 3.26
N ASN A 72 15.34 -2.86 4.22
CA ASN A 72 15.91 -3.00 5.56
C ASN A 72 15.37 -4.25 6.27
N LEU A 73 14.05 -4.47 6.20
CA LEU A 73 13.41 -5.64 6.80
C LEU A 73 13.96 -6.94 6.20
N ALA A 74 14.06 -7.01 4.87
CA ALA A 74 14.65 -8.15 4.16
C ALA A 74 16.11 -8.39 4.59
N LYS A 75 16.90 -7.32 4.79
CA LYS A 75 18.28 -7.44 5.29
C LYS A 75 18.37 -7.94 6.72
N ALA A 76 17.46 -7.54 7.61
CA ALA A 76 17.37 -8.15 8.94
C ALA A 76 17.08 -9.66 8.84
N GLY A 77 16.18 -10.06 7.93
CA GLY A 77 15.92 -11.47 7.62
C GLY A 77 17.16 -12.20 7.10
N VAL A 78 17.99 -11.58 6.26
CA VAL A 78 19.27 -12.18 5.79
C VAL A 78 20.21 -12.45 6.96
N VAL A 79 20.32 -11.52 7.90
CA VAL A 79 21.17 -11.69 9.09
C VAL A 79 20.69 -12.86 9.94
N LEU A 80 19.37 -12.95 10.19
CA LEU A 80 18.79 -14.05 10.95
C LEU A 80 18.95 -15.38 10.23
N ALA A 81 18.76 -15.43 8.90
CA ALA A 81 18.97 -16.65 8.11
C ALA A 81 20.42 -17.16 8.25
N LYS A 82 21.41 -16.27 8.14
CA LYS A 82 22.83 -16.63 8.33
C LYS A 82 23.13 -17.08 9.76
N SER A 83 22.54 -16.42 10.76
CA SER A 83 22.66 -16.82 12.17
C SER A 83 22.08 -18.22 12.39
N THR A 84 20.91 -18.50 11.82
CA THR A 84 20.21 -19.79 11.92
C THR A 84 21.00 -20.90 11.24
N ASP A 85 21.55 -20.65 10.05
CA ASP A 85 22.38 -21.61 9.31
C ASP A 85 23.64 -22.00 10.10
N LYS A 86 24.29 -21.03 10.73
CA LYS A 86 25.41 -21.29 11.63
C LYS A 86 25.01 -22.10 12.86
N LEU A 87 23.85 -21.80 13.47
CA LEU A 87 23.32 -22.56 14.60
C LEU A 87 22.97 -24.00 14.21
N LEU A 88 22.37 -24.22 13.03
CA LEU A 88 22.09 -25.55 12.50
C LEU A 88 23.37 -26.36 12.32
N SER A 89 24.41 -25.74 11.77
CA SER A 89 25.73 -26.36 11.62
C SER A 89 26.37 -26.75 12.96
N LEU A 90 26.13 -25.97 14.02
CA LEU A 90 26.59 -26.29 15.38
C LEU A 90 25.76 -27.42 15.99
N TYR A 91 24.44 -27.38 15.82
CA TYR A 91 23.52 -28.41 16.33
C TYR A 91 23.79 -29.79 15.72
N GLN A 92 24.16 -29.84 14.44
CA GLN A 92 24.57 -31.08 13.76
C GLN A 92 25.85 -31.69 14.35
N LYS A 93 26.77 -30.86 14.84
CA LYS A 93 28.02 -31.31 15.48
C LYS A 93 27.82 -31.69 16.94
N ASP A 94 26.95 -30.95 17.63
CA ASP A 94 26.71 -31.06 19.06
C ASP A 94 25.23 -30.77 19.32
N SER A 95 24.43 -31.82 19.53
CA SER A 95 22.96 -31.75 19.57
C SER A 95 22.40 -31.21 20.89
N LYS A 96 23.02 -30.15 21.41
CA LYS A 96 22.63 -29.45 22.62
C LYS A 96 21.23 -28.83 22.50
N PRO A 97 20.38 -28.97 23.54
CA PRO A 97 19.02 -28.42 23.52
C PRO A 97 18.99 -26.89 23.38
N GLU A 98 20.01 -26.18 23.87
CA GLU A 98 20.13 -24.73 23.77
C GLU A 98 20.22 -24.26 22.31
N TYR A 99 20.91 -25.00 21.44
CA TYR A 99 20.96 -24.67 20.01
C TYR A 99 19.59 -24.85 19.36
N ARG A 100 18.84 -25.89 19.75
CA ARG A 100 17.48 -26.11 19.25
C ARG A 100 16.54 -24.97 19.66
N GLU A 101 16.65 -24.48 20.90
CA GLU A 101 15.88 -23.33 21.36
C GLU A 101 16.23 -22.07 20.55
N LEU A 102 17.52 -21.77 20.38
CA LEU A 102 17.97 -20.63 19.58
C LEU A 102 17.55 -20.72 18.11
N ILE A 103 17.59 -21.91 17.51
CA ILE A 103 17.09 -22.13 16.15
C ILE A 103 15.61 -21.78 16.08
N THR A 104 14.80 -22.28 17.01
CA THR A 104 13.36 -21.99 17.09
C THR A 104 13.09 -20.48 17.17
N LEU A 105 13.80 -19.76 18.06
CA LEU A 105 13.66 -18.31 18.20
C LEU A 105 13.99 -17.55 16.90
N ASN A 106 15.06 -17.96 16.20
CA ASN A 106 15.41 -17.33 14.92
C ASN A 106 14.41 -17.68 13.81
N THR A 107 13.89 -18.91 13.76
CA THR A 107 12.87 -19.31 12.77
C THR A 107 11.55 -18.60 13.00
N ASP A 108 11.15 -18.38 14.25
CA ASP A 108 9.95 -17.59 14.59
C ASP A 108 10.13 -16.13 14.18
N ALA A 109 11.30 -15.54 14.43
CA ALA A 109 11.62 -14.19 13.97
C ALA A 109 11.58 -14.09 12.43
N LEU A 110 12.11 -15.08 11.71
CA LEU A 110 12.04 -15.14 10.25
C LEU A 110 10.58 -15.24 9.75
N ALA A 111 9.74 -16.04 10.41
CA ALA A 111 8.33 -16.15 10.06
C ALA A 111 7.58 -14.82 10.23
N LEU A 112 7.81 -14.12 11.35
CA LEU A 112 7.23 -12.81 11.62
C LEU A 112 7.70 -11.74 10.62
N LEU A 113 9.00 -11.72 10.29
CA LEU A 113 9.54 -10.82 9.28
C LEU A 113 9.00 -11.12 7.88
N GLY A 114 8.86 -12.40 7.53
CA GLY A 114 8.26 -12.85 6.28
C GLY A 114 6.82 -12.36 6.14
N HIS A 115 6.01 -12.56 7.18
CA HIS A 115 4.63 -12.05 7.22
C HIS A 115 4.57 -10.53 7.11
N ALA A 116 5.38 -9.80 7.88
CA ALA A 116 5.46 -8.34 7.79
C ALA A 116 5.87 -7.85 6.39
N SER A 117 6.78 -8.56 5.70
CA SER A 117 7.16 -8.23 4.32
C SER A 117 6.01 -8.41 3.33
N CYS A 118 5.20 -9.46 3.49
CA CYS A 118 3.98 -9.65 2.69
C CYS A 118 2.99 -8.50 2.91
N GLU A 119 2.73 -8.13 4.16
CA GLU A 119 1.84 -7.01 4.51
C GLU A 119 2.36 -5.67 3.97
N MET A 120 3.66 -5.41 4.05
CA MET A 120 4.27 -4.21 3.45
C MET A 120 4.05 -4.16 1.94
N SER A 121 4.15 -5.30 1.26
CA SER A 121 3.90 -5.39 -0.19
C SER A 121 2.45 -5.07 -0.54
N GLN A 122 1.49 -5.55 0.26
CA GLN A 122 0.08 -5.22 0.06
C GLN A 122 -0.21 -3.74 0.32
N ARG A 123 0.32 -3.16 1.40
CA ARG A 123 0.18 -1.72 1.68
C ARG A 123 0.76 -0.85 0.56
N ARG A 124 1.87 -1.27 -0.04
CA ARG A 124 2.43 -0.60 -1.23
C ARG A 124 1.46 -0.66 -2.41
N ARG A 125 0.87 -1.83 -2.69
CA ARG A 125 -0.17 -1.97 -3.74
C ARG A 125 -1.39 -1.09 -3.48
N GLU A 126 -1.88 -1.03 -2.24
CA GLU A 126 -3.01 -0.17 -1.85
C GLU A 126 -2.70 1.30 -2.06
N THR A 127 -1.49 1.72 -1.68
CA THR A 127 -1.01 3.09 -1.87
C THR A 127 -0.89 3.45 -3.35
N LEU A 128 -0.47 2.51 -4.20
CA LEU A 128 -0.37 2.70 -5.65
C LEU A 128 -1.72 2.67 -6.36
N LYS A 129 -2.72 2.00 -5.79
CA LYS A 129 -4.06 1.81 -6.38
C LYS A 129 -4.70 3.07 -6.97
N PRO A 130 -4.73 4.24 -6.30
CA PRO A 130 -5.29 5.47 -6.88
C PRO A 130 -4.50 6.03 -8.08
N HIS A 131 -3.25 5.61 -8.25
CA HIS A 131 -2.37 6.01 -9.35
C HIS A 131 -2.44 5.06 -10.55
N LEU A 132 -3.24 3.99 -10.47
CA LEU A 132 -3.50 3.05 -11.56
C LEU A 132 -4.82 3.38 -12.27
N ASN A 133 -4.94 2.95 -13.53
CA ASN A 133 -6.24 2.97 -14.20
C ASN A 133 -7.23 2.07 -13.41
N LYS A 134 -8.47 2.55 -13.25
CA LYS A 134 -9.55 1.87 -12.53
C LYS A 134 -9.71 0.41 -12.95
N GLU A 135 -9.57 0.12 -14.24
CA GLU A 135 -9.69 -1.24 -14.78
C GLU A 135 -8.62 -2.21 -14.25
N TYR A 136 -7.46 -1.71 -13.84
CA TYR A 136 -6.32 -2.51 -13.38
C TYR A 136 -6.16 -2.51 -11.86
N THR A 137 -7.09 -1.91 -11.11
CA THR A 137 -7.05 -1.87 -9.64
C THR A 137 -7.17 -3.25 -9.00
N THR A 138 -7.65 -4.24 -9.73
CA THR A 138 -7.68 -5.66 -9.34
C THR A 138 -6.29 -6.28 -9.22
N LEU A 139 -5.26 -5.68 -9.85
CA LEU A 139 -3.86 -6.08 -9.66
C LEU A 139 -3.38 -5.88 -8.22
N CYS A 140 -4.01 -4.97 -7.48
CA CYS A 140 -3.69 -4.73 -6.07
C CYS A 140 -4.34 -5.73 -5.12
N ALA A 141 -5.08 -6.71 -5.61
CA ALA A 141 -5.75 -7.70 -4.76
C ALA A 141 -4.75 -8.65 -4.09
N SER A 142 -5.08 -9.11 -2.88
CA SER A 142 -4.23 -9.95 -2.06
C SER A 142 -3.88 -11.30 -2.70
N HIS A 143 -4.78 -11.86 -3.52
CA HIS A 143 -4.58 -13.14 -4.22
C HIS A 143 -3.53 -13.06 -5.35
N VAL A 144 -3.13 -11.85 -5.78
CA VAL A 144 -2.03 -11.70 -6.74
C VAL A 144 -0.72 -11.99 -6.01
N PRO A 145 0.04 -13.02 -6.38
CA PRO A 145 1.27 -13.37 -5.68
C PRO A 145 2.30 -12.24 -5.80
N VAL A 146 3.04 -12.00 -4.71
CA VAL A 146 4.19 -11.11 -4.70
C VAL A 146 5.43 -11.96 -4.95
N THR A 147 6.22 -11.59 -5.94
CA THR A 147 7.50 -12.25 -6.29
C THR A 147 8.64 -11.27 -6.06
N SER A 148 9.70 -11.32 -6.88
CA SER A 148 10.66 -10.22 -6.97
C SER A 148 10.03 -8.94 -7.54
N LEU A 149 8.85 -9.06 -8.17
CA LEU A 149 8.03 -7.98 -8.68
C LEU A 149 6.75 -7.81 -7.85
N LEU A 150 6.40 -6.56 -7.57
CA LEU A 150 5.31 -6.19 -6.67
C LEU A 150 3.95 -6.66 -7.21
N PHE A 151 3.74 -6.69 -8.52
CA PHE A 151 2.50 -7.18 -9.15
C PHE A 151 2.66 -8.57 -9.79
N GLY A 152 3.73 -9.29 -9.43
CA GLY A 152 4.06 -10.61 -9.94
C GLY A 152 4.74 -10.59 -11.31
N ASP A 153 5.20 -11.76 -11.76
CA ASP A 153 6.00 -11.91 -12.98
C ASP A 153 5.14 -11.90 -14.25
N ASP A 154 3.96 -12.51 -14.20
CA ASP A 154 2.99 -12.52 -15.31
C ASP A 154 2.04 -11.31 -15.28
N LEU A 155 2.60 -10.11 -15.46
CA LEU A 155 1.78 -8.89 -15.49
C LEU A 155 0.92 -8.84 -16.77
N GLN A 156 1.47 -9.21 -17.92
CA GLN A 156 0.77 -9.11 -19.21
C GLN A 156 -0.41 -10.09 -19.32
N GLY A 157 -0.23 -11.33 -18.87
CA GLY A 157 -1.31 -12.31 -18.81
C GLY A 157 -2.45 -11.83 -17.91
N ARG A 158 -2.12 -11.28 -16.73
CA ARG A 158 -3.11 -10.68 -15.82
C ARG A 158 -3.86 -9.52 -16.44
N LEU A 159 -3.16 -8.59 -17.10
CA LEU A 159 -3.81 -7.46 -17.79
C LEU A 159 -4.78 -7.93 -18.88
N THR A 160 -4.39 -8.96 -19.64
CA THR A 160 -5.25 -9.57 -20.68
C THR A 160 -6.50 -10.21 -20.07
N ASN A 161 -6.32 -10.99 -19.00
CA ASN A 161 -7.42 -11.63 -18.28
C ASN A 161 -8.38 -10.60 -17.67
N ILE A 162 -7.85 -9.51 -17.11
CA ILE A 162 -8.66 -8.40 -16.58
C ILE A 162 -9.51 -7.78 -17.70
N ARG A 163 -8.93 -7.49 -18.87
CA ARG A 163 -9.68 -6.94 -20.00
C ARG A 163 -10.77 -7.88 -20.49
N ALA A 164 -10.47 -9.18 -20.60
CA ALA A 164 -11.45 -10.20 -20.98
C ALA A 164 -12.60 -10.27 -19.97
N THR A 165 -12.29 -10.25 -18.67
CA THR A 165 -13.27 -10.29 -17.58
C THR A 165 -14.16 -9.04 -17.57
N ASN A 166 -13.57 -7.86 -17.80
CA ASN A 166 -14.31 -6.61 -17.89
C ASN A 166 -15.25 -6.58 -19.11
N LYS A 167 -14.83 -7.14 -20.25
CA LYS A 167 -15.68 -7.29 -21.44
C LYS A 167 -16.93 -8.12 -21.13
N VAL A 168 -16.77 -9.28 -20.48
CA VAL A 168 -17.91 -10.12 -20.06
C VAL A 168 -18.81 -9.40 -19.06
N SER A 169 -18.21 -8.73 -18.06
CA SER A 169 -18.97 -8.00 -17.03
C SER A 169 -19.81 -6.85 -17.61
N ASN A 170 -19.27 -6.15 -18.60
CA ASN A 170 -20.00 -5.10 -19.31
C ASN A 170 -21.17 -5.68 -20.12
N THR A 171 -20.99 -6.82 -20.81
CA THR A 171 -22.10 -7.45 -21.54
C THR A 171 -23.27 -7.87 -20.63
N ILE A 172 -22.98 -8.39 -19.43
CA ILE A 172 -24.00 -8.74 -18.43
C ILE A 172 -24.67 -7.49 -17.84
N SER A 173 -23.88 -6.43 -17.60
CA SER A 173 -24.38 -5.17 -17.04
C SER A 173 -25.24 -4.40 -18.03
N ASP A 174 -24.89 -4.42 -19.32
CA ASP A 174 -25.66 -3.76 -20.37
C ASP A 174 -26.97 -4.52 -20.68
N ALA A 175 -26.97 -5.85 -20.59
CA ALA A 175 -28.20 -6.64 -20.60
C ALA A 175 -29.16 -6.24 -19.45
N ARG A 176 -28.63 -5.97 -18.24
CA ARG A 176 -29.41 -5.48 -17.10
C ARG A 176 -29.93 -4.04 -17.29
N LYS A 177 -29.21 -3.18 -18.00
CA LYS A 177 -29.68 -1.81 -18.33
C LYS A 177 -30.80 -1.85 -19.36
N GLN A 178 -30.69 -2.69 -20.39
CA GLN A 178 -31.77 -2.90 -21.37
C GLN A 178 -33.05 -3.39 -20.71
N TYR A 179 -32.96 -4.27 -19.70
CA TYR A 179 -34.14 -4.78 -18.99
C TYR A 179 -34.83 -3.73 -18.09
N LYS A 180 -34.13 -2.68 -17.65
CA LYS A 180 -34.73 -1.59 -16.86
C LYS A 180 -35.38 -0.50 -17.72
N ASN A 181 -35.01 -0.38 -18.99
CA ASN A 181 -35.52 0.68 -19.86
C ASN A 181 -36.87 0.34 -20.54
N THR A 182 -37.40 -0.87 -20.32
CA THR A 182 -38.69 -1.30 -20.89
C THR A 182 -39.90 -1.05 -19.97
N GLN A 183 -39.74 -0.45 -18.78
CA GLN A 183 -40.84 -0.17 -17.84
C GLN A 183 -41.16 1.32 -17.60
N GLN A 184 -40.76 2.24 -18.49
CA GLN A 184 -41.19 3.64 -18.43
C GLN A 184 -41.66 4.18 -19.79
N TRP A 185 -42.70 3.55 -20.34
CA TRP A 185 -43.63 4.25 -21.25
C TRP A 185 -44.86 4.67 -20.44
N ARG A 186 -44.90 5.92 -20.00
CA ARG A 186 -46.14 6.54 -19.53
C ARG A 186 -46.74 7.33 -20.70
N PRO A 187 -47.97 7.06 -21.15
CA PRO A 187 -48.61 7.89 -22.16
C PRO A 187 -48.85 9.28 -21.57
N ARG A 188 -48.50 10.31 -22.34
CA ARG A 188 -48.78 11.71 -22.02
C ARG A 188 -50.28 11.93 -22.22
N SER A 189 -51.07 11.82 -21.15
CA SER A 189 -52.48 12.20 -21.16
C SER A 189 -52.58 13.71 -20.95
N ASP A 190 -52.94 14.41 -22.03
CA ASP A 190 -53.71 15.65 -21.95
C ASP A 190 -55.06 15.38 -21.26
N TYR A 191 -55.73 16.44 -20.81
CA TYR A 191 -56.99 16.52 -20.03
C TYR A 191 -56.84 16.76 -18.51
N ASP A 192 -56.80 18.06 -18.20
CA ASP A 192 -57.80 18.77 -17.40
C ASP A 192 -58.14 18.18 -16.00
N LYS A 193 -57.64 18.86 -14.96
CA LYS A 193 -58.36 18.99 -13.67
C LYS A 193 -57.84 20.18 -12.88
N LYS A 194 -58.65 21.25 -12.91
CA LYS A 194 -58.62 22.34 -11.93
C LYS A 194 -58.82 21.78 -10.52
N HIS A 195 -57.94 22.15 -9.59
CA HIS A 195 -58.29 22.23 -8.17
C HIS A 195 -58.08 23.67 -7.68
N PHE A 196 -59.24 24.27 -7.41
CA PHE A 196 -59.45 25.51 -6.67
C PHE A 196 -58.98 25.31 -5.21
N LEU A 197 -58.38 26.34 -4.62
CA LEU A 197 -58.09 26.51 -3.18
C LEU A 197 -56.86 25.78 -2.60
N SER A 198 -55.72 26.46 -2.64
CA SER A 198 -54.86 26.60 -1.44
C SER A 198 -54.04 27.89 -1.53
N LYS A 199 -54.40 28.87 -0.71
CA LYS A 199 -53.61 30.08 -0.46
C LYS A 199 -52.52 29.73 0.57
N GLY A 200 -51.25 29.96 0.21
CA GLY A 200 -50.11 30.00 1.14
C GLY A 200 -49.14 31.10 0.70
N PRO A 201 -48.53 31.89 1.60
CA PRO A 201 -47.89 33.15 1.22
C PRO A 201 -46.51 32.96 0.56
N ARG A 202 -46.30 33.71 -0.53
CA ARG A 202 -45.01 33.94 -1.19
C ARG A 202 -44.01 34.56 -0.20
N GLN A 203 -42.97 33.82 0.19
CA GLN A 203 -41.76 34.44 0.74
C GLN A 203 -40.97 35.10 -0.41
N ARG A 204 -40.99 36.43 -0.41
CA ARG A 204 -40.09 37.26 -1.24
C ARG A 204 -38.65 37.10 -0.73
N GLN A 205 -37.78 36.54 -1.56
CA GLN A 205 -36.32 36.62 -1.33
C GLN A 205 -35.88 38.08 -1.48
N LYS A 206 -35.18 38.62 -0.48
CA LYS A 206 -34.48 39.92 -0.59
C LYS A 206 -33.17 39.71 -1.38
N PRO A 207 -32.79 40.61 -2.30
CA PRO A 207 -31.49 40.53 -2.96
C PRO A 207 -30.34 40.88 -2.00
N PRO A 208 -29.12 40.37 -2.23
CA PRO A 208 -27.96 40.67 -1.39
C PRO A 208 -27.49 42.13 -1.59
N PRO A 209 -26.87 42.76 -0.57
CA PRO A 209 -26.36 44.13 -0.67
C PRO A 209 -25.09 44.20 -1.54
N PRO A 210 -24.82 45.35 -2.19
CA PRO A 210 -23.66 45.53 -3.05
C PRO A 210 -22.34 45.57 -2.25
N ARG A 211 -21.30 44.94 -2.81
CA ARG A 211 -19.93 44.96 -2.27
C ARG A 211 -19.34 46.37 -2.38
N LYS A 212 -18.80 46.91 -1.27
CA LYS A 212 -18.03 48.16 -1.28
C LYS A 212 -16.63 47.96 -1.88
N PRO A 213 -16.04 48.96 -2.58
CA PRO A 213 -14.70 48.86 -3.17
C PRO A 213 -13.58 48.90 -2.13
N ASN A 214 -12.52 48.14 -2.37
CA ASN A 214 -11.26 48.15 -1.60
C ASN A 214 -10.60 49.53 -1.64
N GLN A 215 -10.35 50.12 -0.48
CA GLN A 215 -9.45 51.27 -0.36
C GLN A 215 -8.01 50.79 -0.14
N TRP A 216 -7.15 51.35 -0.98
CA TRP A 216 -5.72 51.16 -1.12
C TRP A 216 -4.88 51.55 0.11
N ASN A 217 -3.71 50.90 0.20
CA ASN A 217 -2.41 51.41 0.69
C ASN A 217 -2.42 52.47 1.80
N ARG A 218 -2.07 52.09 3.03
CA ARG A 218 -1.33 52.94 3.98
C ARG A 218 -0.49 52.07 4.92
N ASN A 219 0.81 51.94 4.60
CA ASN A 219 1.93 52.20 5.51
C ASN A 219 3.23 51.59 4.97
N ARG A 220 3.81 52.27 3.98
CA ARG A 220 5.26 52.43 3.90
C ARG A 220 5.59 53.77 4.53
N LYS A 221 6.33 53.75 5.64
CA LYS A 221 7.35 54.72 6.10
C LYS A 221 7.39 54.75 7.63
N ASN A 222 8.50 54.22 8.15
CA ASN A 222 9.37 54.73 9.23
C ASN A 222 10.56 53.74 9.16
N GLN A 223 11.64 54.07 8.46
CA GLN A 223 12.82 54.79 8.97
C GLN A 223 13.27 54.26 10.33
#